data_AF-A0A257Q9G4-F1
#
_entry.id   AF-A0A257Q9G4-F1
#
_cell.length_a   1.000
_cell.length_b   1.000
_cell.length_c   1.000
_cell.angle_alpha   90.00
_cell.angle_beta   90.00
_cell.angle_gamma   90.00
#
_symmetry.space_group_name_H-M   'P 1'
#
loop_
_entity.id
_entity.type
_entity.pdbx_description
1 polymer ?
#
loop_
_entity_poly.entity_id
_entity_poly.type
_entity_poly.pdbx_seq_one_letter_code
_entity_poly.pdbx_strand_id
1 'polypeptide(L)'
;AIKAAQSGNVLSIGADETVESLDLKNLKDAAEFARNNILKNIATAANMPASLINNETLAEGFGEGSEDAKQIARYIDRVRIEMRPLYSLFDDIVMHRAWSPEFYESLQDKYPEYKAKPYETAFYAWKNNFKAEWPNLLEVSDDKKVEVDAKIMESARALFEVMVPKMDQENVARMAGWISDVANSRTMLVSSPLDLDLDAIAAFEPPQNVAGAEPNL
;
A
#
# COMPACT_ATOMS: atom_id res chain seq x y z
N ALA A 1 -21.79 -27.59 48.94
CA ALA A 1 -22.37 -26.27 49.31
C ALA A 1 -21.39 -25.58 50.24
N ILE A 2 -20.50 -24.75 49.69
CA ILE A 2 -19.63 -23.88 50.51
C ILE A 2 -20.52 -22.72 50.94
N LYS A 3 -21.15 -22.88 52.12
CA LYS A 3 -21.98 -21.85 52.74
C LYS A 3 -21.18 -21.29 53.91
N ALA A 4 -21.02 -19.97 53.88
CA ALA A 4 -20.46 -19.10 54.92
C ALA A 4 -18.93 -18.91 54.93
N ALA A 5 -18.48 -17.94 54.14
CA ALA A 5 -17.40 -17.03 54.54
C ALA A 5 -17.49 -15.73 53.71
N GLN A 6 -18.60 -14.99 53.87
CA GLN A 6 -18.75 -13.67 53.29
C GLN A 6 -18.43 -12.63 54.38
N SER A 7 -17.14 -12.40 54.62
CA SER A 7 -16.57 -11.11 55.09
C SER A 7 -15.10 -11.30 55.50
N GLY A 8 -14.17 -10.72 54.72
CA GLY A 8 -12.84 -10.27 55.19
C GLY A 8 -11.91 -11.32 55.83
N ASN A 9 -11.26 -12.14 54.99
CA ASN A 9 -9.92 -12.69 55.22
C ASN A 9 -9.64 -13.72 56.33
N VAL A 10 -10.60 -14.55 56.78
CA VAL A 10 -10.22 -15.80 57.47
C VAL A 10 -11.13 -16.96 57.06
N LEU A 11 -10.54 -17.98 56.45
CA LEU A 11 -11.15 -19.30 56.25
C LEU A 11 -10.81 -20.15 57.49
N SER A 12 -11.83 -20.55 58.26
CA SER A 12 -11.65 -21.51 59.35
C SER A 12 -11.81 -22.92 58.78
N ILE A 13 -10.77 -23.74 58.91
CA ILE A 13 -10.69 -25.10 58.37
C ILE A 13 -10.64 -26.06 59.56
N GLY A 14 -11.51 -27.08 59.57
CA GLY A 14 -11.50 -28.14 60.57
C GLY A 14 -10.24 -29.02 60.51
N ALA A 15 -9.92 -29.75 61.57
CA ALA A 15 -8.71 -30.61 61.63
C ALA A 15 -8.73 -31.77 60.60
N ASP A 16 -9.90 -32.05 60.06
CA ASP A 16 -10.26 -33.11 59.12
C ASP A 16 -10.64 -32.58 57.72
N GLU A 17 -10.64 -31.26 57.51
CA GLU A 17 -10.94 -30.64 56.22
C GLU A 17 -9.65 -30.36 55.43
N THR A 18 -9.65 -30.72 54.14
CA THR A 18 -8.51 -30.49 53.23
C THR A 18 -8.92 -29.53 52.12
N VAL A 19 -8.12 -28.48 51.89
CA VAL A 19 -8.32 -27.54 50.77
C VAL A 19 -7.67 -28.12 49.53
N GLU A 20 -8.47 -28.70 48.64
CA GLU A 20 -7.95 -29.39 47.44
C GLU A 20 -7.73 -28.47 46.25
N SER A 21 -8.40 -27.31 46.16
CA SER A 21 -8.23 -26.38 45.04
C SER A 21 -8.71 -24.97 45.37
N LEU A 22 -7.83 -23.98 45.18
CA LEU A 22 -8.16 -22.56 45.19
C LEU A 22 -8.20 -22.09 43.72
N ASP A 23 -9.37 -21.72 43.21
CA ASP A 23 -9.52 -21.24 41.83
C ASP A 23 -9.02 -19.79 41.71
N LEU A 24 -7.84 -19.61 41.08
CA LEU A 24 -7.18 -18.31 40.89
C LEU A 24 -7.62 -17.56 39.62
N LYS A 25 -8.75 -17.93 38.98
CA LYS A 25 -9.24 -17.24 37.76
C LYS A 25 -9.28 -15.72 37.89
N ASN A 26 -9.70 -15.18 39.03
CA ASN A 26 -9.76 -13.73 39.28
C ASN A 26 -8.38 -13.04 39.26
N LEU A 27 -7.29 -13.79 39.49
CA LEU A 27 -5.93 -13.26 39.50
C LEU A 27 -5.38 -13.10 38.07
N LYS A 28 -5.86 -13.93 37.14
CA LYS A 28 -5.49 -13.87 35.72
C LYS A 28 -5.97 -12.57 35.09
N ASP A 29 -7.24 -12.22 35.26
CA ASP A 29 -7.81 -11.00 34.69
C ASP A 29 -7.14 -9.73 35.26
N ALA A 30 -6.86 -9.73 36.56
CA ALA A 30 -6.14 -8.64 37.20
C ALA A 30 -4.69 -8.51 36.68
N ALA A 31 -3.99 -9.63 36.49
CA ALA A 31 -2.65 -9.65 35.93
C ALA A 31 -2.61 -9.21 34.46
N GLU A 32 -3.55 -9.66 33.63
CA GLU A 32 -3.69 -9.24 32.24
C GLU A 32 -4.03 -7.75 32.13
N PHE A 33 -4.95 -7.25 32.95
CA PHE A 33 -5.26 -5.82 33.02
C PHE A 33 -4.04 -4.99 33.39
N ALA A 34 -3.30 -5.38 34.44
CA ALA A 34 -2.09 -4.66 34.86
C ALA A 34 -1.03 -4.67 33.75
N ARG A 35 -0.76 -5.84 33.13
CA ARG A 35 0.17 -5.98 32.01
C ARG A 35 -0.20 -5.05 30.85
N ASN A 36 -1.46 -5.05 30.43
CA ASN A 36 -1.90 -4.27 29.28
C ASN A 36 -1.79 -2.76 29.53
N ASN A 37 -2.06 -2.30 30.76
CA ASN A 37 -1.84 -0.90 31.13
C ASN A 37 -0.36 -0.51 31.15
N ILE A 38 0.52 -1.38 31.67
CA ILE A 38 1.97 -1.15 31.65
C ILE A 38 2.46 -1.02 30.20
N LEU A 39 2.05 -1.92 29.31
CA LEU A 39 2.42 -1.86 27.90
C LEU A 39 1.91 -0.56 27.24
N LYS A 40 0.64 -0.20 27.44
CA LYS A 40 0.09 1.06 26.91
C LYS A 40 0.85 2.30 27.41
N ASN A 41 1.26 2.32 28.67
CA ASN A 41 2.04 3.42 29.22
C ASN A 41 3.45 3.50 28.61
N ILE A 42 4.13 2.36 28.43
CA ILE A 42 5.44 2.30 27.77
C ILE A 42 5.34 2.80 26.33
N ALA A 43 4.36 2.30 25.58
CA ALA A 43 4.12 2.72 24.20
C ALA A 43 3.82 4.22 24.08
N THR A 44 2.99 4.75 24.98
CA THR A 44 2.68 6.19 25.03
C THR A 44 3.94 7.02 25.33
N ALA A 45 4.77 6.58 26.28
CA ALA A 45 6.03 7.25 26.61
C ALA A 45 7.03 7.25 25.44
N ALA A 46 7.04 6.18 24.65
CA ALA A 46 7.87 6.06 23.44
C ALA A 46 7.20 6.63 22.17
N ASN A 47 6.03 7.25 22.28
CA ASN A 47 5.23 7.79 21.16
C ASN A 47 5.01 6.75 20.03
N MET A 48 4.73 5.50 20.40
CA MET A 48 4.53 4.39 19.47
C MET A 48 3.18 3.70 19.70
N PRO A 49 2.60 3.02 18.69
CA PRO A 49 1.42 2.19 18.87
C PRO A 49 1.65 1.05 19.87
N ALA A 50 0.74 0.86 20.83
CA ALA A 50 0.84 -0.20 21.83
C ALA A 50 0.79 -1.61 21.21
N SER A 51 0.14 -1.76 20.05
CA SER A 51 0.08 -3.01 19.28
C SER A 51 1.44 -3.52 18.81
N LEU A 52 2.46 -2.67 18.68
CA LEU A 52 3.82 -3.10 18.31
C LEU A 52 4.54 -3.89 19.40
N ILE A 53 4.17 -3.67 20.67
CA ILE A 53 4.80 -4.32 21.83
C ILE A 53 3.85 -5.30 22.52
N ASN A 54 2.55 -5.19 22.27
CA ASN A 54 1.60 -6.16 22.73
C ASN A 54 1.68 -7.37 21.80
N ASN A 55 2.12 -8.52 22.32
CA ASN A 55 2.11 -9.81 21.60
C ASN A 55 0.70 -10.33 21.27
N GLU A 56 -0.31 -9.47 21.24
CA GLU A 56 -1.59 -9.80 20.63
C GLU A 56 -1.32 -9.93 19.13
N THR A 57 -1.46 -11.16 18.62
CA THR A 57 -1.47 -11.40 17.18
C THR A 57 -2.45 -10.42 16.55
N LEU A 58 -1.98 -9.61 15.61
CA LEU A 58 -2.86 -8.85 14.72
C LEU A 58 -3.80 -9.89 14.10
N ALA A 59 -5.05 -9.94 14.59
CA ALA A 59 -5.98 -11.04 14.31
C ALA A 59 -6.31 -11.14 12.81
N GLU A 60 -6.08 -10.04 12.09
CA GLU A 60 -6.13 -9.91 10.65
C GLU A 60 -4.77 -9.38 10.20
N GLY A 61 -4.11 -10.06 9.27
CA GLY A 61 -2.75 -9.71 8.83
C GLY A 61 -2.63 -8.25 8.37
N PHE A 62 -1.39 -7.75 8.28
CA PHE A 62 -1.05 -6.39 7.81
C PHE A 62 -1.72 -5.98 6.46
N GLY A 63 -2.27 -6.93 5.70
CA GLY A 63 -2.92 -6.72 4.41
C GLY A 63 -4.34 -6.16 4.43
N GLU A 64 -5.10 -6.23 5.54
CA GLU A 64 -6.52 -5.82 5.50
C GLU A 64 -6.75 -4.31 5.69
N GLY A 65 -5.69 -3.55 6.01
CA GLY A 65 -5.81 -2.09 6.14
C GLY A 65 -6.78 -1.66 7.24
N SER A 66 -6.88 -2.45 8.32
CA SER A 66 -7.49 -2.04 9.57
C SER A 66 -6.89 -0.71 10.04
N GLU A 67 -7.67 0.11 10.76
CA GLU A 67 -7.18 1.42 11.23
C GLU A 67 -5.90 1.29 12.08
N ASP A 68 -5.75 0.17 12.79
CA ASP A 68 -4.53 -0.15 13.56
C ASP A 68 -3.31 -0.39 12.65
N ALA A 69 -3.47 -1.12 11.54
CA ALA A 69 -2.39 -1.31 10.57
C ALA A 69 -1.95 0.01 9.94
N LYS A 70 -2.90 0.92 9.65
CA LYS A 70 -2.59 2.27 9.16
C LYS A 70 -1.82 3.10 10.18
N GLN A 71 -2.19 3.04 11.46
CA GLN A 71 -1.47 3.75 12.52
C GLN A 71 -0.03 3.25 12.67
N ILE A 72 0.17 1.92 12.61
CA ILE A 72 1.51 1.32 12.63
C ILE A 72 2.32 1.72 11.39
N ALA A 73 1.74 1.65 10.20
CA ALA A 73 2.42 2.04 8.97
C ALA A 73 2.87 3.51 9.02
N ARG A 74 1.99 4.43 9.44
CA ARG A 74 2.33 5.86 9.62
C ARG A 74 3.46 6.08 10.63
N TYR A 75 3.47 5.31 11.71
CA TYR A 75 4.56 5.37 12.70
C TYR A 75 5.89 4.94 12.08
N ILE A 76 5.92 3.80 11.37
CA ILE A 76 7.14 3.30 10.73
C ILE A 76 7.62 4.27 9.64
N ASP A 77 6.71 4.87 8.86
CA ASP A 77 7.09 5.87 7.85
C ASP A 77 7.72 7.11 8.48
N ARG A 78 7.24 7.54 9.65
CA ARG A 78 7.90 8.62 10.41
C ARG A 78 9.31 8.22 10.83
N VAL A 79 9.49 7.02 11.40
CA VAL A 79 10.82 6.51 11.77
C VAL A 79 11.75 6.44 10.56
N ARG A 80 11.25 6.03 9.39
CA ARG A 80 12.03 6.03 8.14
C ARG A 80 12.48 7.43 7.72
N ILE A 81 11.63 8.44 7.89
CA ILE A 81 11.99 9.84 7.63
C ILE A 81 13.05 10.32 8.62
N GLU A 82 12.88 10.02 9.90
CA GLU A 82 13.85 10.39 10.95
C GLU A 82 15.22 9.74 10.74
N MET A 83 15.24 8.50 10.26
CA MET A 83 16.46 7.75 9.97
C MET A 83 17.11 8.13 8.64
N ARG A 84 16.42 8.88 7.76
CA ARG A 84 16.92 9.26 6.44
C ARG A 84 18.32 9.88 6.46
N PRO A 85 18.67 10.82 7.37
CA PRO A 85 20.02 11.39 7.41
C PRO A 85 21.09 10.34 7.69
N LEU A 86 20.80 9.34 8.52
CA LEU A 86 21.71 8.25 8.81
C LEU A 86 21.91 7.37 7.57
N TYR A 87 20.82 7.02 6.88
CA TYR A 87 20.90 6.28 5.61
C TYR A 87 21.68 7.07 4.56
N SER A 88 21.42 8.36 4.37
CA SER A 88 22.17 9.19 3.43
C SER A 88 23.68 9.25 3.74
N LEU A 89 24.06 9.23 5.01
CA LEU A 89 25.46 9.13 5.42
C LEU A 89 26.08 7.78 5.02
N PHE A 90 25.37 6.67 5.29
CA PHE A 90 25.85 5.33 4.96
C PHE A 90 25.82 5.05 3.46
N ASP A 91 24.83 5.56 2.73
CA ASP A 91 24.71 5.44 1.28
C ASP A 91 25.98 5.92 0.61
N ASP A 92 26.48 7.09 0.99
CA ASP A 92 27.74 7.63 0.47
C ASP A 92 28.92 6.69 0.75
N ILE A 93 29.04 6.17 1.98
CA ILE A 93 30.14 5.27 2.35
C ILE A 93 30.05 3.94 1.57
N VAL A 94 28.86 3.36 1.49
CA VAL A 94 28.59 2.10 0.80
C VAL A 94 28.82 2.25 -0.69
N MET A 95 28.39 3.34 -1.31
CA MET A 95 28.64 3.63 -2.73
C MET A 95 30.13 3.67 -3.05
N HIS A 96 30.94 4.40 -2.27
CA HIS A 96 32.40 4.44 -2.48
C HIS A 96 33.05 3.07 -2.27
N ARG A 97 32.50 2.24 -1.36
CA ARG A 97 33.03 0.90 -1.11
C ARG A 97 32.63 -0.13 -2.17
N ALA A 98 31.42 0.01 -2.72
CA ALA A 98 30.83 -0.91 -3.68
C ALA A 98 31.26 -0.60 -5.12
N TRP A 99 31.32 0.67 -5.49
CA TRP A 99 31.71 1.14 -6.82
C TRP A 99 33.17 1.57 -6.81
N SER A 100 34.08 0.71 -6.37
CA SER A 100 35.50 1.06 -6.32
C SER A 100 36.12 1.21 -7.72
N PRO A 101 37.28 1.88 -7.86
CA PRO A 101 37.98 1.98 -9.14
C PRO A 101 38.27 0.61 -9.77
N GLU A 102 38.63 -0.39 -8.97
CA GLU A 102 38.90 -1.75 -9.44
C GLU A 102 37.62 -2.43 -9.97
N PHE A 103 36.48 -2.16 -9.33
CA PHE A 103 35.18 -2.59 -9.84
C PHE A 103 34.87 -1.91 -11.19
N TYR A 104 35.17 -0.62 -11.32
CA TYR A 104 34.95 0.13 -12.56
C TYR A 104 35.78 -0.43 -13.74
N GLU A 105 37.05 -0.77 -13.50
CA GLU A 105 37.90 -1.42 -14.51
C GLU A 105 37.27 -2.75 -14.97
N SER A 106 36.82 -3.59 -14.04
CA SER A 106 36.14 -4.85 -14.37
C SER A 106 34.81 -4.67 -15.11
N LEU A 107 34.13 -3.53 -14.88
CA LEU A 107 32.88 -3.19 -15.55
C LEU A 107 33.14 -2.76 -17.00
N GLN A 108 34.23 -2.02 -17.26
CA GLN A 108 34.64 -1.58 -18.59
C GLN A 108 34.94 -2.74 -19.55
N ASP A 109 35.37 -3.89 -19.03
CA ASP A 109 35.57 -5.10 -19.82
C ASP A 109 34.25 -5.65 -20.41
N LYS A 110 33.15 -5.50 -19.66
CA LYS A 110 31.82 -5.99 -20.05
C LYS A 110 31.03 -4.96 -20.85
N TYR A 111 31.23 -3.67 -20.58
CA TYR A 111 30.46 -2.57 -21.16
C TYR A 111 31.38 -1.52 -21.81
N PRO A 112 31.59 -1.59 -23.14
CA PRO A 112 32.50 -0.70 -23.86
C PRO A 112 32.16 0.79 -23.76
N GLU A 113 30.90 1.13 -23.48
CA GLU A 113 30.41 2.51 -23.29
C GLU A 113 31.07 3.26 -22.12
N TYR A 114 31.61 2.53 -21.14
CA TYR A 114 32.31 3.11 -19.99
C TYR A 114 33.81 3.33 -20.23
N LYS A 115 34.39 2.77 -21.30
CA LYS A 115 35.83 2.92 -21.62
C LYS A 115 36.23 4.36 -21.93
N ALA A 116 35.29 5.16 -22.43
CA ALA A 116 35.53 6.56 -22.78
C ALA A 116 35.29 7.54 -21.61
N LYS A 117 34.84 7.07 -20.44
CA LYS A 117 34.46 7.93 -19.31
C LYS A 117 35.44 7.76 -18.13
N PRO A 118 35.93 8.85 -17.54
CA PRO A 118 36.67 8.79 -16.28
C PRO A 118 35.81 8.21 -15.14
N TYR A 119 36.43 7.46 -14.24
CA TYR A 119 35.78 6.84 -13.07
C TYR A 119 34.95 7.85 -12.27
N GLU A 120 35.52 9.01 -11.93
CA GLU A 120 34.82 10.05 -11.16
C GLU A 120 33.53 10.51 -11.85
N THR A 121 33.55 10.67 -13.18
CA THR A 121 32.37 11.08 -13.94
C THR A 121 31.28 10.00 -13.90
N ALA A 122 31.66 8.73 -14.00
CA ALA A 122 30.73 7.61 -13.88
C ALA A 122 30.17 7.49 -12.45
N PHE A 123 31.03 7.63 -11.44
CA PHE A 123 30.66 7.55 -10.03
C PHE A 123 29.62 8.61 -9.65
N TYR A 124 29.88 9.89 -9.96
CA TYR A 124 28.90 10.95 -9.67
C TYR A 124 27.61 10.79 -10.47
N ALA A 125 27.68 10.26 -11.71
CA ALA A 125 26.48 9.95 -12.48
C ALA A 125 25.64 8.85 -11.83
N TRP A 126 26.27 7.80 -11.29
CA TRP A 126 25.56 6.74 -10.58
C TRP A 126 25.01 7.22 -9.25
N LYS A 127 25.81 7.95 -8.47
CA LYS A 127 25.40 8.56 -7.20
C LYS A 127 24.17 9.45 -7.38
N ASN A 128 24.17 10.32 -8.38
CA ASN A 128 23.07 11.25 -8.62
C ASN A 128 21.78 10.56 -9.10
N ASN A 129 21.88 9.36 -9.69
CA ASN A 129 20.74 8.57 -10.15
C ASN A 129 20.28 7.52 -9.15
N PHE A 130 21.04 7.27 -8.09
CA PHE A 130 20.68 6.30 -7.08
C PHE A 130 19.51 6.81 -6.23
N LYS A 131 18.45 6.01 -6.16
CA LYS A 131 17.31 6.24 -5.29
C LYS A 131 17.00 4.96 -4.53
N ALA A 132 17.19 5.01 -3.20
CA ALA A 132 16.70 3.97 -2.30
C ALA A 132 15.31 4.38 -1.81
N GLU A 133 14.28 3.69 -2.29
CA GLU A 133 12.91 3.87 -1.82
C GLU A 133 12.52 2.71 -0.91
N TRP A 134 11.92 3.04 0.24
CA TRP A 134 11.36 2.01 1.12
C TRP A 134 10.13 1.39 0.47
N PRO A 135 9.94 0.06 0.57
CA PRO A 135 8.71 -0.55 0.11
C PRO A 135 7.52 0.02 0.90
N ASN A 136 6.39 0.18 0.21
CA ASN A 136 5.14 0.54 0.84
C ASN A 136 4.74 -0.57 1.82
N LEU A 137 4.50 -0.19 3.07
CA LEU A 137 4.13 -1.13 4.14
C LEU A 137 2.67 -1.58 4.05
N LEU A 138 1.84 -0.78 3.39
CA LEU A 138 0.47 -1.10 3.09
C LEU A 138 0.43 -1.55 1.63
N GLU A 139 0.60 -2.84 1.39
CA GLU A 139 0.24 -3.40 0.10
C GLU A 139 -1.26 -3.13 -0.09
N VAL A 140 -1.59 -2.33 -1.10
CA VAL A 140 -2.98 -2.05 -1.44
C VAL A 140 -3.60 -3.40 -1.77
N SER A 141 -4.61 -3.82 -1.02
CA SER A 141 -5.34 -5.06 -1.31
C SER A 141 -5.80 -5.04 -2.76
N ASP A 142 -5.85 -6.21 -3.40
CA ASP A 142 -6.26 -6.29 -4.80
C ASP A 142 -7.66 -5.69 -5.01
N ASP A 143 -8.55 -5.82 -4.03
CA ASP A 143 -9.87 -5.17 -4.02
C ASP A 143 -9.78 -3.63 -4.13
N LYS A 144 -8.85 -3.00 -3.41
CA LYS A 144 -8.65 -1.54 -3.50
C LYS A 144 -7.99 -1.12 -4.80
N LYS A 145 -7.12 -1.95 -5.37
CA LYS A 145 -6.57 -1.70 -6.73
C LYS A 145 -7.68 -1.71 -7.77
N VAL A 146 -8.56 -2.72 -7.69
CA VAL A 146 -9.76 -2.85 -8.53
C VAL A 146 -10.70 -1.65 -8.36
N GLU A 147 -10.93 -1.18 -7.13
CA GLU A 147 -11.76 0.00 -6.86
C GLU A 147 -11.17 1.29 -7.47
N VAL A 148 -9.86 1.49 -7.32
CA VAL A 148 -9.15 2.65 -7.91
C VAL A 148 -9.23 2.60 -9.43
N ASP A 149 -8.97 1.44 -10.03
CA ASP A 149 -9.09 1.26 -11.48
C ASP A 149 -10.52 1.53 -11.96
N ALA A 150 -11.53 1.12 -11.18
CA ALA A 150 -12.94 1.33 -11.55
C ALA A 150 -13.30 2.82 -11.53
N LYS A 151 -12.79 3.55 -10.53
CA LYS A 151 -12.97 5.00 -10.43
C LYS A 151 -12.28 5.75 -11.58
N ILE A 152 -11.12 5.29 -12.02
CA ILE A 152 -10.43 5.87 -13.18
C ILE A 152 -11.25 5.63 -14.45
N MET A 153 -11.78 4.42 -14.65
CA MET A 153 -12.64 4.10 -15.80
C MET A 153 -13.93 4.92 -15.81
N GLU A 154 -14.58 5.08 -14.66
CA GLU A 154 -15.77 5.94 -14.52
C GLU A 154 -15.44 7.40 -14.86
N SER A 155 -14.30 7.91 -14.37
CA SER A 155 -13.84 9.26 -14.67
C SER A 155 -13.52 9.43 -16.16
N ALA A 156 -12.89 8.44 -16.79
CA ALA A 156 -12.59 8.44 -18.22
C ALA A 156 -13.87 8.43 -19.07
N ARG A 157 -14.87 7.61 -18.68
CA ARG A 157 -16.21 7.61 -19.29
C ARG A 157 -16.87 8.98 -19.16
N ALA A 158 -16.84 9.61 -17.98
CA ALA A 158 -17.42 10.92 -17.77
C ALA A 158 -16.76 12.00 -18.66
N LEU A 159 -15.43 11.97 -18.79
CA LEU A 159 -14.71 12.85 -19.71
C LEU A 159 -15.11 12.60 -21.16
N PHE A 160 -15.27 11.34 -21.57
CA PHE A 160 -15.75 10.99 -22.91
C PHE A 160 -17.12 11.60 -23.21
N GLU A 161 -18.10 11.33 -22.35
CA GLU A 161 -19.49 11.77 -22.54
C GLU A 161 -19.61 13.29 -22.60
N VAL A 162 -18.77 14.02 -21.85
CA VAL A 162 -18.75 15.49 -21.85
C VAL A 162 -18.06 16.07 -23.08
N MET A 163 -16.99 15.43 -23.56
CA MET A 163 -16.14 15.99 -24.62
C MET A 163 -16.61 15.60 -26.02
N VAL A 164 -17.09 14.37 -26.23
CA VAL A 164 -17.51 13.84 -27.54
C VAL A 164 -18.53 14.74 -28.25
N PRO A 165 -19.58 15.27 -27.60
CA PRO A 165 -20.56 16.14 -28.28
C PRO A 165 -19.99 17.48 -28.76
N LYS A 166 -18.78 17.86 -28.32
CA LYS A 166 -18.13 19.14 -28.63
C LYS A 166 -16.93 18.98 -29.58
N MET A 167 -16.61 17.75 -29.98
CA MET A 167 -15.46 17.42 -30.82
C MET A 167 -15.91 17.14 -32.25
N ASP A 168 -15.03 17.45 -33.20
CA ASP A 168 -15.06 16.96 -34.57
C ASP A 168 -14.70 15.47 -34.63
N GLN A 169 -15.10 14.80 -35.72
CA GLN A 169 -15.01 13.35 -35.88
C GLN A 169 -13.57 12.80 -35.74
N GLU A 170 -12.57 13.57 -36.17
CA GLU A 170 -11.15 13.21 -36.03
C GLU A 170 -10.70 13.19 -34.56
N ASN A 171 -11.14 14.18 -33.76
CA ASN A 171 -10.83 14.23 -32.34
C ASN A 171 -11.68 13.24 -31.52
N VAL A 172 -12.88 12.88 -31.99
CA VAL A 172 -13.66 11.77 -31.44
C VAL A 172 -12.92 10.44 -31.59
N ALA A 173 -12.33 10.17 -32.76
CA ALA A 173 -11.50 8.98 -32.98
C ALA A 173 -10.28 8.95 -32.05
N ARG A 174 -9.56 10.08 -31.89
CA ARG A 174 -8.43 10.17 -30.95
C ARG A 174 -8.84 9.96 -29.50
N MET A 175 -9.99 10.50 -29.08
CA MET A 175 -10.52 10.33 -27.74
C MET A 175 -10.97 8.88 -27.49
N ALA A 176 -11.53 8.21 -28.50
CA ALA A 176 -11.87 6.78 -28.45
C ALA A 176 -10.60 5.92 -28.29
N GLY A 177 -9.54 6.22 -29.05
CA GLY A 177 -8.23 5.57 -28.90
C GLY A 177 -7.65 5.75 -27.49
N TRP A 178 -7.69 6.98 -26.95
CA TRP A 178 -7.27 7.24 -25.58
C TRP A 178 -8.05 6.42 -24.54
N ILE A 179 -9.36 6.24 -24.71
CA ILE A 179 -10.16 5.38 -23.82
C ILE A 179 -9.80 3.91 -23.96
N SER A 180 -9.48 3.46 -25.18
CA SER A 180 -8.97 2.11 -25.42
C SER A 180 -7.67 1.88 -24.65
N ASP A 181 -6.72 2.82 -24.72
CA ASP A 181 -5.46 2.76 -23.97
C ASP A 181 -5.71 2.79 -22.46
N VAL A 182 -6.68 3.60 -22.02
CA VAL A 182 -7.08 3.67 -20.63
C VAL A 182 -7.63 2.30 -20.18
N ALA A 183 -8.54 1.69 -20.93
CA ALA A 183 -9.09 0.37 -20.62
C ALA A 183 -8.00 -0.72 -20.60
N ASN A 184 -7.14 -0.74 -21.62
CA ASN A 184 -6.13 -1.79 -21.80
C ASN A 184 -4.99 -1.76 -20.78
N SER A 185 -4.74 -0.60 -20.18
CA SER A 185 -3.75 -0.49 -19.09
C SER A 185 -4.27 -0.94 -17.72
N ARG A 186 -5.57 -1.30 -17.60
CA ARG A 186 -6.19 -1.80 -16.36
C ARG A 186 -6.49 -3.29 -16.47
N THR A 187 -5.44 -4.10 -16.40
CA THR A 187 -5.48 -5.57 -16.54
C THR A 187 -6.30 -6.27 -15.47
N MET A 188 -6.56 -5.64 -14.33
CA MET A 188 -7.42 -6.17 -13.27
C MET A 188 -8.92 -6.04 -13.56
N LEU A 189 -9.31 -5.11 -14.44
CA LEU A 189 -10.72 -4.88 -14.81
C LEU A 189 -11.07 -5.41 -16.20
N VAL A 190 -10.13 -5.30 -17.13
CA VAL A 190 -10.35 -5.61 -18.53
C VAL A 190 -9.54 -6.86 -18.87
N SER A 191 -10.25 -7.97 -19.06
CA SER A 191 -9.65 -9.28 -19.33
C SER A 191 -9.25 -9.48 -20.80
N SER A 192 -9.82 -8.69 -21.70
CA SER A 192 -9.58 -8.75 -23.14
C SER A 192 -9.33 -7.35 -23.68
N PRO A 193 -8.28 -7.13 -24.49
CA PRO A 193 -7.94 -5.81 -24.98
C PRO A 193 -9.10 -5.25 -25.81
N LEU A 194 -9.47 -4.00 -25.53
CA LEU A 194 -10.34 -3.21 -26.36
C LEU A 194 -9.53 -2.73 -27.56
N ASP A 195 -9.91 -3.19 -28.75
CA ASP A 195 -9.31 -2.79 -30.02
C ASP A 195 -10.37 -2.04 -30.83
N LEU A 196 -10.09 -0.78 -31.14
CA LEU A 196 -11.01 0.11 -31.83
C LEU A 196 -10.40 0.50 -33.18
N ASP A 197 -11.16 0.31 -34.24
CA ASP A 197 -10.80 0.80 -35.57
C ASP A 197 -11.00 2.32 -35.61
N LEU A 198 -9.92 3.05 -35.32
CA LEU A 198 -9.94 4.52 -35.25
C LEU A 198 -10.19 5.17 -36.62
N ASP A 199 -9.78 4.50 -37.71
CA ASP A 199 -9.98 4.99 -39.07
C ASP A 199 -11.45 4.88 -39.46
N ALA A 200 -12.11 3.77 -39.12
CA ALA A 200 -13.55 3.61 -39.30
C ALA A 200 -14.37 4.60 -38.47
N ILE A 201 -13.91 4.94 -37.26
CA ILE A 201 -14.56 5.95 -36.41
C ILE A 201 -14.40 7.35 -37.01
N ALA A 202 -13.20 7.69 -37.48
CA ALA A 202 -12.94 8.99 -38.11
C ALA A 202 -13.73 9.18 -39.42
N ALA A 203 -13.97 8.09 -40.17
CA ALA A 203 -14.71 8.10 -41.42
C ALA A 203 -16.24 7.91 -41.25
N PHE A 204 -16.74 7.78 -40.02
CA PHE A 204 -18.16 7.53 -39.78
C PHE A 204 -19.01 8.79 -40.03
N GLU A 205 -19.85 8.74 -41.06
CA GLU A 205 -20.91 9.73 -41.28
C GLU A 205 -22.21 9.24 -40.63
N PRO A 206 -22.82 10.01 -39.70
CA PRO A 206 -24.09 9.63 -39.10
C PRO A 206 -25.18 9.51 -40.18
N PRO A 207 -26.02 8.46 -40.16
CA PRO A 207 -27.13 8.37 -41.10
C PRO A 207 -28.02 9.61 -40.97
N GLN A 208 -28.20 10.35 -42.07
CA GLN A 208 -29.16 11.45 -42.12
C GLN A 208 -30.54 10.90 -41.79
N ASN A 209 -31.16 11.44 -40.74
CA ASN A 209 -32.56 11.16 -40.42
C ASN A 209 -33.42 11.40 -41.67
N VAL A 210 -33.98 10.35 -42.27
CA VAL A 210 -35.09 10.45 -43.22
C VAL A 210 -36.36 10.86 -42.47
N ALA A 211 -36.39 12.12 -42.01
CA ALA A 211 -37.60 12.79 -41.60
C ALA A 211 -38.19 13.49 -42.84
N GLY A 212 -39.21 12.87 -43.44
CA GLY A 212 -40.02 13.51 -44.48
C GLY A 212 -40.30 12.67 -45.72
N ALA A 213 -40.91 11.50 -45.55
CA ALA A 213 -41.76 10.96 -46.62
C ALA A 213 -43.21 11.30 -46.25
N GLU A 214 -43.70 12.43 -46.76
CA GLU A 214 -45.14 12.71 -46.78
C GLU A 214 -45.86 11.58 -47.55
N PRO A 215 -46.97 11.03 -47.03
CA PRO A 215 -47.78 10.10 -47.80
C PRO A 215 -48.54 10.89 -48.87
N ASN A 216 -48.18 10.68 -50.14
CA ASN A 216 -48.95 11.17 -51.27
C ASN A 216 -50.35 10.52 -51.26
N LEU A 217 -51.36 11.38 -51.34
CA LEU A 217 -52.77 11.06 -51.62
C LEU A 217 -52.93 10.27 -52.93
#